data_AF-A0A950E997-F1
#
_entry.id   AF-A0A950E997-F1
#
_cell.length_a   1.000
_cell.length_b   1.000
_cell.length_c   1.000
_cell.angle_alpha   90.00
_cell.angle_beta   90.00
_cell.angle_gamma   90.00
#
_symmetry.space_group_name_H-M   'P 1'
#
loop_
_entity.id
_entity.type
_entity.pdbx_description
1 polymer ?
#
loop_
_entity_poly.entity_id
_entity_poly.type
_entity_poly.pdbx_seq_one_letter_code
_entity_poly.pdbx_strand_id
1 'polypeptide(L)' 'AIELAQLIASHPTEATQSAKAAVLAAYELPLQKGLIRERELTSKTFATEDRVKKLAEFFEKRKSRSKSGDR' A
#
# COMPACT_ATOMS: atom_id res chain seq x y z
N ALA A 1 -10.20 5.99 -17.92
CA ALA A 1 -10.16 6.91 -16.76
C ALA A 1 -10.95 6.35 -15.56
N ILE A 2 -12.23 5.99 -15.73
CA ILE A 2 -13.10 5.50 -14.64
C ILE A 2 -12.57 4.22 -13.98
N GLU A 3 -12.12 3.24 -14.76
CA GLU A 3 -11.58 1.97 -14.25
C GLU A 3 -10.38 2.16 -13.30
N LEU A 4 -9.47 3.07 -13.65
CA LEU A 4 -8.32 3.40 -12.80
C LEU A 4 -8.77 4.05 -11.48
N ALA A 5 -9.75 4.96 -11.54
CA ALA A 5 -10.29 5.59 -10.35
C ALA A 5 -10.95 4.56 -9.42
N GLN A 6 -11.69 3.59 -9.98
CA GLN A 6 -12.27 2.48 -9.22
C GLN A 6 -11.20 1.59 -8.60
N LEU A 7 -10.12 1.29 -9.34
CA LEU A 7 -8.99 0.53 -8.81
C LEU A 7 -8.35 1.24 -7.62
N ILE A 8 -8.07 2.54 -7.74
CA ILE A 8 -7.52 3.35 -6.64
C ILE A 8 -8.47 3.35 -5.44
N ALA A 9 -9.78 3.52 -5.67
CA ALA A 9 -10.81 3.51 -4.63
C ALA A 9 -10.97 2.15 -3.93
N SER A 10 -10.46 1.05 -4.52
CA SER A 10 -10.48 -0.27 -3.88
C SER A 10 -9.41 -0.46 -2.79
N HIS A 11 -8.45 0.46 -2.69
CA HIS A 11 -7.40 0.46 -1.69
C HIS A 11 -7.79 1.28 -0.45
N PRO A 12 -7.15 1.03 0.71
CA PRO A 12 -7.36 1.86 1.90
C PRO A 12 -7.01 3.32 1.63
N THR A 13 -7.87 4.24 2.06
CA THR A 13 -7.72 5.68 1.82
C THR A 13 -6.41 6.21 2.40
N GLU A 14 -6.09 5.88 3.65
CA GLU A 14 -4.88 6.34 4.34
C GLU A 14 -3.60 5.86 3.65
N ALA A 15 -3.59 4.61 3.18
CA ALA A 15 -2.46 4.04 2.44
C ALA A 15 -2.26 4.73 1.09
N THR A 16 -3.36 4.98 0.37
CA THR A 16 -3.34 5.64 -0.94
C THR A 16 -2.85 7.08 -0.84
N GLN A 17 -3.32 7.82 0.16
CA GLN A 17 -2.86 9.18 0.44
C GLN A 17 -1.39 9.23 0.86
N SER A 18 -0.98 8.30 1.74
CA SER A 18 0.42 8.19 2.18
C SER A 18 1.36 7.87 1.02
N ALA A 19 0.96 6.97 0.12
CA ALA A 19 1.73 6.65 -1.09
C ALA A 19 1.90 7.88 -2.00
N LYS A 20 0.82 8.64 -2.23
CA LYS A 20 0.89 9.89 -3.01
C LYS A 20 1.82 10.91 -2.34
N ALA A 21 1.74 11.06 -1.02
CA ALA A 21 2.59 11.98 -0.27
C ALA A 21 4.08 11.61 -0.32
N ALA A 22 4.41 10.31 -0.27
CA ALA A 22 5.78 9.83 -0.40
C ALA A 22 6.38 10.14 -1.78
N VAL A 23 5.63 9.88 -2.85
CA VAL A 23 6.07 10.15 -4.23
C VAL A 23 6.30 11.64 -4.47
N LEU A 24 5.40 12.50 -4.00
CA LEU A 24 5.58 13.95 -4.10
C LEU A 24 6.79 14.43 -3.28
N ALA A 25 6.96 13.92 -2.06
CA ALA A 25 8.09 14.30 -1.21
C ALA A 25 9.44 13.85 -1.80
N ALA A 26 9.50 12.72 -2.51
CA ALA A 26 10.71 12.25 -3.16
C ALA A 26 11.21 13.19 -4.27
N TYR A 27 10.32 13.98 -4.88
CA TYR A 27 10.70 15.01 -5.86
C TYR A 27 11.38 16.23 -5.20
N GLU A 28 11.00 16.55 -3.96
CA GLU A 28 11.43 17.77 -3.26
C GLU A 28 12.56 17.53 -2.25
N LEU A 29 12.70 16.30 -1.74
CA LEU A 29 13.60 16.00 -0.63
C LEU A 29 14.88 15.26 -1.07
N PRO A 30 16.04 15.58 -0.48
CA PRO A 30 17.22 14.73 -0.57
C PRO A 30 16.94 13.33 0.03
N LEU A 31 17.64 12.31 -0.49
CA LEU A 31 17.43 10.90 -0.16
C LEU A 31 17.23 10.63 1.34
N GLN A 32 18.12 11.13 2.20
CA GLN A 32 18.04 10.88 3.64
C GLN A 32 16.74 11.41 4.27
N LYS A 33 16.27 12.59 3.85
CA LYS A 33 15.00 13.16 4.33
C LYS A 33 13.81 12.40 3.74
N GLY A 34 13.91 11.97 2.48
CA GLY A 34 12.93 11.09 1.84
C GLY A 34 12.73 9.79 2.62
N LEU A 35 13.81 9.09 2.99
CA LEU A 35 13.73 7.84 3.77
C LEU A 35 13.08 8.03 5.14
N ILE A 36 13.38 9.13 5.84
CA ILE A 36 12.73 9.45 7.11
C ILE A 36 11.22 9.65 6.89
N ARG A 37 10.86 10.40 5.84
CA ARG A 37 9.47 10.66 5.49
C ARG A 37 8.69 9.39 5.14
N GLU A 38 9.29 8.50 4.35
CA GLU A 38 8.70 7.20 4.01
C GLU A 38 8.50 6.31 5.24
N ARG A 39 9.47 6.30 6.15
CA ARG A 39 9.38 5.52 7.40
C ARG A 39 8.22 6.01 8.28
N GLU A 40 8.03 7.31 8.40
CA GLU A 40 6.90 7.89 9.14
C GLU A 40 5.55 7.53 8.52
N LEU A 41 5.40 7.72 7.21
CA LEU A 41 4.17 7.41 6.48
C LEU A 41 3.83 5.92 6.59
N THR A 42 4.83 5.05 6.41
CA THR A 42 4.67 3.61 6.57
C THR A 42 4.22 3.27 7.99
N SER A 43 4.86 3.84 9.01
CA SER A 43 4.50 3.57 10.40
C SER A 43 3.05 3.98 10.71
N LYS A 44 2.59 5.11 10.16
CA LYS A 44 1.19 5.56 10.26
C LYS A 44 0.22 4.61 9.56
N THR A 45 0.49 4.25 8.31
CA THR A 45 -0.39 3.34 7.55
C THR A 45 -0.47 1.97 8.23
N PHE A 46 0.63 1.48 8.79
CA PHE A 46 0.65 0.18 9.46
C PHE A 46 -0.07 0.17 10.81
N ALA A 47 -0.33 1.32 11.43
CA ALA A 47 -1.13 1.39 12.65
C ALA A 47 -2.65 1.22 12.40
N THR A 48 -3.09 1.24 11.14
CA THR A 48 -4.52 1.15 10.78
C THR A 48 -5.05 -0.30 10.79
N GLU A 49 -6.33 -0.47 11.09
CA GLU A 49 -7.02 -1.78 11.00
C GLU A 49 -7.07 -2.31 9.56
N ASP A 50 -7.15 -1.41 8.58
CA ASP A 50 -7.17 -1.76 7.16
C ASP A 50 -5.92 -2.53 6.73
N ARG A 51 -4.76 -2.24 7.36
CA ARG A 51 -3.53 -3.00 7.16
C ARG A 51 -3.73 -4.47 7.50
N VAL A 52 -4.41 -4.78 8.61
CA VAL A 52 -4.61 -6.18 9.06
C VAL A 52 -5.49 -6.93 8.07
N LYS A 53 -6.63 -6.34 7.69
CA LYS A 53 -7.59 -6.96 6.75
C LYS A 53 -6.96 -7.21 5.38
N LYS A 54 -6.29 -6.20 4.81
CA LYS A 54 -5.66 -6.33 3.48
C LYS A 54 -4.51 -7.32 3.47
N LEU A 55 -3.70 -7.38 4.53
CA LEU A 55 -2.66 -8.40 4.64
C LEU A 55 -3.23 -9.81 4.75
N ALA A 56 -4.29 -10.01 5.54
CA ALA A 56 -4.96 -11.30 5.63
C ALA A 56 -5.52 -11.74 4.26
N GLU A 57 -6.25 -10.85 3.57
CA GLU A 57 -6.77 -11.10 2.23
C GLU A 57 -5.64 -11.44 1.24
N PHE A 58 -4.52 -10.75 1.34
CA PHE A 58 -3.34 -10.99 0.52
C PHE A 58 -2.71 -12.37 0.77
N PHE A 59 -2.58 -12.78 2.03
CA PHE A 59 -2.08 -14.12 2.37
C PHE A 59 -3.04 -15.22 1.91
N GLU A 60 -4.35 -15.03 2.04
CA GLU A 60 -5.35 -15.98 1.56
C GLU A 60 -5.31 -16.13 0.02
N LYS A 61 -5.20 -15.02 -0.72
CA LYS A 61 -5.01 -15.03 -2.19
C LYS A 61 -3.68 -15.66 -2.63
N ARG A 62 -2.65 -15.66 -1.78
CA ARG A 62 -1.38 -16.35 -2.06
C ARG A 62 -1.51 -17.86 -1.85
N LYS A 63 -2.19 -18.30 -0.78
CA LYS A 63 -2.44 -19.73 -0.52
C LYS A 63 -3.29 -20.37 -1.61
N SER A 64 -4.34 -19.69 -2.09
CA SER A 64 -5.19 -20.23 -3.17
C SER A 64 -4.42 -20.43 -4.47
N ARG A 65 -3.46 -19.56 -4.80
CA ARG A 65 -2.63 -19.68 -6.00
C ARG A 65 -1.71 -20.90 -5.96
N SER A 66 -1.17 -21.24 -4.79
CA SER A 66 -0.37 -22.46 -4.58
C SER A 66 -1.18 -23.75 -4.73
N LYS A 67 -2.51 -23.72 -4.55
CA LYS A 67 -3.40 -24.90 -4.70
C LYS A 67 -3.92 -25.12 -6.12
N SER A 68 -3.49 -24.30 -7.09
CA SER A 68 -3.87 -24.42 -8.52
C SER A 68 -2.79 -25.02 -9.42
N GLY A 69 -1.68 -25.48 -8.83
CA GLY A 69 -0.53 -26.08 -9.52
C GLY A 69 -0.38 -27.58 -9.30
N ASP A 70 -1.49 -28.31 -9.08
CA ASP A 70 -1.50 -29.77 -9.10
C ASP A 70 -2.19 -30.23 -10.40
N ARG A 71 -1.39 -30.31 -11.45
CA ARG A 71 -1.63 -31.13 -12.66
C ARG A 71 -0.34 -31.87 -12.97
#